data_AF-B0EE37-F1
#
_entry.id   AF-B0EE37-F1
#
_cell.length_a   1.000
_cell.length_b   1.000
_cell.length_c   1.000
_cell.angle_alpha   90.00
_cell.angle_beta   90.00
_cell.angle_gamma   90.00
#
_symmetry.space_group_name_H-M   'P 1'
#
loop_
_entity.id
_entity.type
_entity.pdbx_description
1 polymer ?
#
loop_
_entity_poly.entity_id
_entity_poly.type
_entity_poly.pdbx_seq_one_letter_code
_entity_poly.pdbx_strand_id
1 'polypeptide(L)'
;MLFWKGEILPVPETVPFRLTTNMIDCFGPQSENGLFLDMCTLVLKTLRHNKSVIISLTNSMLHPSFIDWALDEKRASQIPEKPIPRFKRILSGIDKLGRVVSERSQAEQLINDAKSVDNLASMFHGWLPYI
;
A
#
# COMPACT_ATOMS: atom_id res chain seq x y z
N MET A 1 10.71 9.71 1.04
CA MET A 1 9.48 9.60 0.22
C MET A 1 8.51 8.67 0.94
N LEU A 2 7.74 9.17 1.91
CA LEU A 2 7.27 8.30 2.99
C LEU A 2 5.86 7.72 2.78
N PHE A 3 4.89 8.48 2.26
CA PHE A 3 3.47 8.11 2.29
C PHE A 3 2.74 8.60 1.02
N TRP A 4 2.27 7.67 0.16
CA TRP A 4 1.45 7.88 -1.06
C TRP A 4 1.93 8.92 -2.07
N LYS A 5 3.19 9.33 -1.98
CA LYS A 5 3.82 10.24 -2.94
C LYS A 5 3.93 9.65 -4.35
N GLY A 6 3.91 8.32 -4.47
CA GLY A 6 3.90 7.62 -5.77
C GLY A 6 2.68 7.95 -6.62
N GLU A 7 1.54 8.30 -6.00
CA GLU A 7 0.30 8.62 -6.72
C GLU A 7 0.33 10.01 -7.39
N ILE A 8 1.21 10.91 -6.94
CA ILE A 8 1.33 12.28 -7.49
C ILE A 8 2.49 12.43 -8.49
N LEU A 9 3.16 11.33 -8.84
CA LEU A 9 4.22 11.34 -9.84
C LEU A 9 3.62 11.59 -11.25
N PRO A 10 4.41 12.11 -12.20
CA PRO A 10 3.96 12.26 -13.59
C PRO A 10 3.45 10.95 -14.21
N VAL A 11 4.06 9.83 -13.82
CA VAL A 11 3.55 8.48 -14.05
C VAL A 11 3.20 7.91 -12.67
N PRO A 12 1.91 7.80 -12.33
CA PRO A 12 1.50 7.39 -10.99
C PRO A 12 1.80 5.92 -10.73
N GLU A 13 2.17 5.61 -9.49
CA GLU A 13 2.28 4.22 -9.03
C GLU A 13 0.88 3.65 -8.77
N THR A 14 0.47 2.67 -9.57
CA THR A 14 -0.87 2.05 -9.53
C THR A 14 -0.92 0.83 -8.62
N VAL A 15 0.18 0.09 -8.50
CA VAL A 15 0.28 -1.10 -7.66
C VAL A 15 0.50 -0.73 -6.18
N PRO A 16 -0.09 -1.46 -5.21
CA PRO A 16 0.07 -1.17 -3.79
C PRO A 16 1.46 -1.53 -3.25
N PHE A 17 2.12 -2.53 -3.83
CA PHE A 17 3.50 -2.93 -3.54
C PHE A 17 4.06 -3.73 -4.72
N ARG A 18 5.38 -3.94 -4.74
CA ARG A 18 6.04 -4.71 -5.81
C ARG A 18 5.79 -6.20 -5.61
N LEU A 19 5.04 -6.79 -6.53
CA LEU A 19 4.83 -8.24 -6.65
C LEU A 19 4.75 -8.59 -8.13
N THR A 20 5.92 -8.76 -8.74
CA THR A 20 6.06 -9.07 -10.16
C THR A 20 6.17 -10.58 -10.39
N THR A 21 6.09 -11.00 -11.64
CA THR A 21 6.16 -12.42 -12.04
C THR A 21 7.40 -13.10 -11.48
N ASN A 22 8.58 -12.49 -11.57
CA ASN A 22 9.80 -13.08 -11.04
C ASN A 22 9.77 -13.26 -9.52
N MET A 23 9.11 -12.36 -8.79
CA MET A 23 8.93 -12.52 -7.34
C MET A 23 7.98 -13.66 -7.00
N ILE A 24 6.90 -13.82 -7.77
CA ILE A 24 5.93 -14.90 -7.60
C ILE A 24 6.58 -16.25 -7.93
N ASP A 25 7.39 -16.31 -8.99
CA ASP A 25 8.12 -17.50 -9.40
C ASP A 25 9.09 -17.99 -8.31
N CYS A 26 9.66 -17.08 -7.50
CA CYS A 26 10.49 -17.43 -6.36
C CYS A 26 9.74 -18.14 -5.21
N PHE A 27 8.41 -18.06 -5.14
CA PHE A 27 7.63 -18.71 -4.08
C PHE A 27 7.41 -20.21 -4.34
N GLY A 28 7.76 -20.71 -5.53
CA GLY A 28 7.67 -22.11 -5.88
C GLY A 28 6.22 -22.58 -6.13
N PRO A 29 5.92 -23.87 -5.96
CA PRO A 29 4.69 -24.47 -6.48
C PRO A 29 3.40 -24.01 -5.77
N GLN A 30 3.49 -23.48 -4.55
CA GLN A 30 2.35 -22.89 -3.84
C GLN A 30 2.12 -21.40 -4.16
N SER A 31 3.02 -20.80 -4.96
CA SER A 31 2.97 -19.42 -5.43
C SER A 31 2.62 -18.42 -4.31
N GLU A 32 1.83 -17.40 -4.63
CA GLU A 32 1.37 -16.36 -3.71
C GLU A 32 0.23 -16.81 -2.76
N ASN A 33 -0.55 -17.84 -3.12
CA ASN A 33 -1.73 -18.26 -2.37
C ASN A 33 -1.43 -19.16 -1.16
N GLY A 34 -0.19 -19.65 -1.04
CA GLY A 34 0.27 -20.44 0.09
C GLY A 34 0.80 -19.59 1.23
N LEU A 35 2.04 -19.89 1.64
CA LEU A 35 2.71 -19.27 2.79
C LEU A 35 2.73 -17.73 2.73
N PHE A 36 2.87 -17.15 1.54
CA PHE A 36 2.91 -15.70 1.40
C PHE A 36 1.60 -15.04 1.85
N LEU A 37 0.45 -15.50 1.35
CA LEU A 37 -0.87 -14.99 1.75
C LEU A 37 -1.15 -15.20 3.24
N ASP A 38 -0.79 -16.36 3.80
CA ASP A 38 -0.97 -16.64 5.23
C ASP A 38 -0.11 -15.72 6.11
N MET A 39 1.14 -15.47 5.71
CA MET A 39 2.02 -14.53 6.38
C MET A 39 1.51 -13.09 6.27
N CYS A 40 1.06 -12.64 5.09
CA CYS A 40 0.44 -11.33 4.91
C CYS A 40 -0.80 -11.16 5.80
N THR A 41 -1.62 -12.20 5.90
CA THR A 41 -2.80 -12.22 6.78
C THR A 41 -2.40 -12.06 8.24
N LEU A 42 -1.38 -12.79 8.70
CA LEU A 42 -0.85 -12.70 10.07
C LEU A 42 -0.26 -11.32 10.38
N VAL A 43 0.49 -10.75 9.44
CA VAL A 43 1.05 -9.40 9.55
C VAL A 43 -0.09 -8.38 9.65
N LEU A 44 -1.08 -8.43 8.76
CA LEU A 44 -2.25 -7.53 8.81
C LEU A 44 -3.00 -7.66 10.15
N LYS A 45 -3.20 -8.88 10.65
CA LYS A 45 -3.81 -9.11 11.97
C LYS A 45 -3.04 -8.39 13.07
N THR A 46 -1.71 -8.50 13.06
CA THR A 46 -0.83 -7.86 14.04
C THR A 46 -0.85 -6.33 13.92
N LEU A 47 -0.87 -5.80 12.69
CA LEU A 47 -0.95 -4.36 12.43
C LEU A 47 -2.31 -3.78 12.86
N ARG A 48 -3.42 -4.46 12.54
CA ARG A 48 -4.76 -4.04 12.96
C ARG A 48 -4.93 -4.09 14.48
N HIS A 49 -4.33 -5.08 15.16
CA HIS A 49 -4.32 -5.16 16.62
C HIS A 49 -3.61 -3.96 17.26
N ASN A 50 -2.45 -3.57 16.72
CA ASN A 50 -1.63 -2.48 17.24
C ASN A 50 -1.90 -1.13 16.55
N LYS A 51 -3.08 -0.95 15.94
CA LYS A 51 -3.37 0.22 15.08
C LYS A 51 -3.23 1.57 15.79
N SER A 52 -3.57 1.64 17.09
CA SER A 52 -3.48 2.88 17.87
C SER A 52 -2.05 3.42 17.94
N VAL A 53 -1.10 2.52 18.19
CA VAL A 53 0.33 2.84 18.26
C VAL A 53 0.84 3.28 16.89
N ILE A 54 0.49 2.56 15.83
CA ILE A 54 0.91 2.88 14.45
C ILE A 54 0.36 4.26 14.02
N ILE A 55 -0.90 4.55 14.31
CA ILE A 55 -1.52 5.85 14.01
C ILE A 55 -0.83 6.96 14.79
N SER A 56 -0.51 6.75 16.07
CA SER A 56 0.16 7.77 16.88
C SER A 56 1.58 8.05 16.37
N LEU A 57 2.34 7.02 16.02
CA LEU A 57 3.69 7.15 15.48
C LEU A 57 3.67 7.85 14.12
N THR A 58 2.82 7.41 13.20
CA THR A 58 2.68 8.04 11.88
C THR A 58 2.23 9.50 11.98
N ASN A 59 1.36 9.84 12.93
CA ASN A 59 0.97 11.23 13.19
C ASN A 59 2.14 12.09 13.68
N SER A 60 3.00 11.54 14.54
CA SER A 60 4.21 12.24 14.97
C SER A 60 5.22 12.40 13.83
N MET A 61 5.38 11.39 12.97
CA MET A 61 6.27 11.46 11.80
C MET A 61 5.77 12.45 10.75
N LEU A 62 4.45 12.63 10.65
CA LEU A 62 3.79 13.57 9.75
C LEU A 62 3.84 15.02 10.24
N HIS A 63 4.42 15.27 11.41
CA HIS A 63 4.55 16.62 11.94
C HIS A 63 5.44 17.47 11.02
N PRO A 64 5.06 18.74 10.76
CA PRO A 64 5.77 19.62 9.82
C PRO A 64 7.27 19.78 10.10
N SER A 65 7.70 19.62 11.36
CA SER A 65 9.10 19.72 11.76
C SER A 65 10.01 18.60 11.22
N PHE A 66 9.45 17.51 10.68
CA PHE A 66 10.21 16.34 10.21
C PHE A 66 10.08 16.07 8.71
N ILE A 67 9.33 16.89 7.98
CA ILE A 67 9.06 16.64 6.57
C ILE A 67 9.31 17.94 5.78
N ASP A 68 10.15 17.86 4.75
CA ASP A 68 10.40 18.94 3.78
C ASP A 68 9.17 19.28 2.88
N TRP A 69 7.96 18.84 3.23
CA TRP A 69 6.72 19.05 2.46
C TRP A 69 6.15 20.46 2.54
N ALA A 70 6.54 21.23 3.55
CA ALA A 70 6.06 22.61 3.73
C ALA A 70 6.49 23.53 2.57
N LEU A 71 7.46 23.09 1.74
CA LEU A 71 7.94 23.87 0.60
C LEU A 71 7.11 23.68 -0.68
N ASP A 72 6.18 22.72 -0.72
CA ASP A 72 5.39 22.44 -1.94
C ASP A 72 3.92 22.13 -1.59
N GLU A 73 3.27 23.07 -0.90
CA GLU A 73 1.84 23.01 -0.54
C GLU A 73 0.94 22.67 -1.74
N LYS A 74 1.34 23.10 -2.95
CA LYS A 74 0.63 22.83 -4.21
C LYS A 74 0.64 21.36 -4.61
N ARG A 75 1.64 20.58 -4.23
CA ARG A 75 1.69 19.13 -4.48
C ARG A 75 1.06 18.34 -3.33
N ALA A 76 1.16 18.85 -2.10
CA ALA A 76 0.50 18.24 -0.94
C ALA A 76 -1.03 18.26 -1.05
N SER A 77 -1.60 19.31 -1.65
CA SER A 77 -3.04 19.40 -1.94
C SER A 77 -3.53 18.44 -3.03
N GLN A 78 -2.63 17.89 -3.86
CA GLN A 78 -2.97 16.93 -4.91
C GLN A 78 -3.10 15.49 -4.39
N ILE A 79 -2.74 15.23 -3.12
CA ILE A 79 -2.91 13.89 -2.55
C ILE A 79 -4.41 13.66 -2.31
N PRO A 80 -5.03 12.65 -2.94
CA PRO A 80 -6.48 12.48 -2.94
C PRO A 80 -7.07 12.17 -1.54
N GLU A 81 -6.26 11.58 -0.65
CA GLU A 81 -6.65 11.29 0.73
C GLU A 81 -5.50 11.69 1.67
N LYS A 82 -5.80 12.50 2.71
CA LYS A 82 -4.81 12.83 3.73
C LYS A 82 -4.26 11.53 4.36
N PRO A 83 -2.95 11.45 4.68
CA PRO A 83 -2.33 10.20 5.13
C PRO A 83 -2.99 9.57 6.37
N ILE A 84 -3.35 10.37 7.38
CA ILE A 84 -3.90 9.87 8.64
C ILE A 84 -5.29 9.20 8.48
N PRO A 85 -6.29 9.84 7.83
CA PRO A 85 -7.53 9.16 7.47
C PRO A 85 -7.32 7.86 6.70
N ARG A 86 -6.39 7.86 5.73
CA ARG A 86 -6.06 6.68 4.93
C ARG A 86 -5.50 5.54 5.78
N PHE A 87 -4.57 5.84 6.68
CA PHE A 87 -4.05 4.86 7.64
C PHE A 87 -5.15 4.26 8.51
N LYS A 88 -6.04 5.11 9.05
CA LYS A 88 -7.18 4.65 9.87
C LYS A 88 -8.09 3.72 9.09
N ARG A 89 -8.37 4.03 7.82
CA ARG A 89 -9.20 3.20 6.93
C ARG A 89 -8.56 1.83 6.68
N ILE A 90 -7.28 1.81 6.27
CA ILE A 90 -6.53 0.57 6.00
C ILE A 90 -6.44 -0.31 7.25
N LEU A 91 -6.07 0.27 8.40
CA LEU A 91 -5.90 -0.46 9.67
C LEU A 91 -7.22 -0.83 10.35
N SER A 92 -8.35 -0.27 9.92
CA SER A 92 -9.67 -0.70 10.35
C SER A 92 -10.27 -1.76 9.42
N GLY A 93 -9.56 -2.13 8.35
CA GLY A 93 -10.02 -3.10 7.39
C GLY A 93 -11.21 -2.61 6.57
N ILE A 94 -11.26 -1.32 6.27
CA ILE A 94 -12.33 -0.74 5.45
C ILE A 94 -11.82 -0.63 4.02
N ASP A 95 -12.52 -1.26 3.08
CA ASP A 95 -12.18 -1.22 1.66
C ASP A 95 -12.47 0.16 1.03
N LYS A 96 -12.17 0.32 -0.26
CA LYS A 96 -12.44 1.58 -0.99
C LYS A 96 -13.94 1.89 -1.12
N LEU A 97 -14.81 0.91 -0.92
CA LEU A 97 -16.27 1.02 -1.00
C LEU A 97 -16.91 1.23 0.39
N GLY A 98 -16.12 1.32 1.46
CA GLY A 98 -16.60 1.51 2.82
C GLY A 98 -17.03 0.23 3.53
N ARG A 99 -16.78 -0.96 2.95
CA ARG A 99 -17.13 -2.26 3.54
C ARG A 99 -16.03 -2.73 4.48
N VAL A 100 -16.42 -3.34 5.60
CA VAL A 100 -15.48 -3.98 6.52
C VAL A 100 -15.08 -5.35 5.94
N VAL A 101 -13.78 -5.55 5.75
CA VAL A 101 -13.19 -6.77 5.18
C VAL A 101 -12.29 -7.47 6.19
N SER A 102 -12.25 -8.80 6.13
CA SER A 102 -11.31 -9.60 6.92
C SER A 102 -9.87 -9.31 6.53
N GLU A 103 -8.92 -9.64 7.40
CA GLU A 103 -7.48 -9.51 7.13
C GLU A 103 -7.09 -10.30 5.90
N ARG A 104 -7.62 -11.53 5.78
CA ARG A 104 -7.36 -12.40 4.64
C ARG A 104 -7.89 -11.82 3.34
N SER A 105 -9.15 -11.37 3.32
CA SER A 105 -9.74 -10.78 2.12
C SER A 105 -9.03 -9.49 1.72
N GLN A 106 -8.60 -8.68 2.69
CA GLN A 106 -7.77 -7.50 2.42
C GLN A 106 -6.42 -7.89 1.81
N ALA A 107 -5.75 -8.93 2.33
CA ALA A 107 -4.50 -9.42 1.77
C ALA A 107 -4.67 -9.93 0.33
N GLU A 108 -5.69 -10.76 0.08
CA GLU A 108 -6.01 -11.28 -1.25
C GLU A 108 -6.27 -10.15 -2.25
N GLN A 109 -7.06 -9.13 -1.86
CA GLN A 109 -7.30 -7.96 -2.69
C GLN A 109 -6.00 -7.21 -3.03
N LEU A 110 -5.15 -6.96 -2.02
CA LEU A 110 -3.89 -6.24 -2.24
C LEU A 110 -2.92 -7.04 -3.12
N ILE A 111 -2.87 -8.36 -2.97
CA ILE A 111 -2.07 -9.25 -3.81
C ILE A 111 -2.59 -9.22 -5.25
N ASN A 112 -3.91 -9.31 -5.44
CA ASN A 112 -4.53 -9.24 -6.75
C ASN A 112 -4.30 -7.89 -7.44
N ASP A 113 -4.39 -6.79 -6.70
CA ASP A 113 -4.08 -5.44 -7.19
C ASP A 113 -2.60 -5.31 -7.59
N ALA A 114 -1.69 -5.93 -6.83
CA ALA A 114 -0.24 -5.87 -7.09
C ALA A 114 0.19 -6.66 -8.33
N LYS A 115 -0.47 -7.79 -8.62
CA LYS A 115 -0.18 -8.63 -9.80
C LYS A 115 -1.05 -8.31 -11.02
N SER A 116 -1.97 -7.36 -10.90
CA SER A 116 -2.86 -6.99 -12.01
C SER A 116 -2.05 -6.50 -13.21
N VAL A 117 -2.26 -7.15 -14.37
CA VAL A 117 -1.56 -6.82 -15.62
C VAL A 117 -1.85 -5.37 -16.03
N ASP A 118 -3.09 -4.90 -15.85
CA ASP A 118 -3.48 -3.53 -16.19
C ASP A 118 -2.75 -2.49 -15.32
N ASN A 119 -2.61 -2.80 -14.01
CA ASN A 119 -1.88 -1.93 -13.09
C ASN A 119 -0.39 -1.93 -13.45
N LEU A 120 0.20 -3.11 -13.65
CA LEU A 120 1.61 -3.26 -14.02
C LEU A 120 1.94 -2.60 -15.37
N ALA A 121 1.06 -2.71 -16.36
CA ALA A 121 1.25 -2.07 -17.67
C ALA A 121 1.21 -0.54 -17.61
N SER A 122 0.54 0.02 -16.60
CA SER A 122 0.48 1.47 -16.37
C SER A 122 1.68 2.01 -15.59
N MET A 123 2.55 1.14 -15.07
CA MET A 123 3.72 1.54 -14.28
C MET A 123 4.81 2.15 -15.17
N PHE A 124 5.59 3.05 -14.58
CA PHE A 124 6.75 3.66 -15.23
C PHE A 124 7.74 2.59 -15.75
N HIS A 125 8.27 2.77 -16.96
CA HIS A 125 9.12 1.76 -17.61
C HIS A 125 10.36 1.39 -16.76
N GLY A 126 10.97 2.36 -16.08
CA GLY A 126 12.12 2.13 -15.19
C GLY A 126 11.79 1.38 -13.91
N TRP A 127 10.51 1.18 -13.59
CA TRP A 127 10.06 0.29 -12.51
C TRP A 127 10.18 -1.20 -12.92
N LEU A 128 10.36 -1.46 -14.22
CA LEU A 128 10.52 -2.79 -14.81
C LEU A 128 9.35 -3.74 -14.44
N PRO A 129 8.09 -3.40 -14.78
CA PRO A 129 6.92 -4.17 -14.36
C PRO A 129 6.82 -5.57 -14.98
N TYR A 130 7.56 -5.82 -16.06
CA TYR A 130 7.62 -7.08 -16.79
C TYR A 130 8.62 -8.09 -16.21
N ILE A 131 9.34 -7.71 -15.13
CA ILE A 131 10.34 -8.53 -14.43
C ILE A 131 9.75 -8.94 -13.08
#